data_AF-A0A0J7MR19-F1
#
_entry.id   AF-A0A0J7MR19-F1
#
_cell.length_a   1.000
_cell.length_b   1.000
_cell.length_c   1.000
_cell.angle_alpha   90.00
_cell.angle_beta   90.00
_cell.angle_gamma   90.00
#
_symmetry.space_group_name_H-M   'P 1'
#
loop_
_entity.id
_entity.type
_entity.pdbx_description
1 polymer ?
#
loop_
_entity_poly.entity_id
_entity_poly.type
_entity_poly.pdbx_seq_one_letter_code
_entity_poly.pdbx_strand_id
1 'polypeptide(L)'
;MVVAGNRAASSLLAPFVLDIIYDETLFDIDLQIAANPASDYTTNFNQINANVNVVTWNAENIYPAQNMHLIIAEEVLSDQSCTILRNLTTALRPNGFILLEETAAQLDLKTALKETDLMLVGKQIDSSGKSYLLLKKRRKRIEPIVIQITGKDFSWLENAKAVLKKFDRESQEVLFVSQGEESLGLTGFMTCIRRETTNARYVFIQDSNAPKFDLSSQFYVEQLDKELTANVLKGDQWGSYRHLQLDLH
;
A
#
# COMPACT_ATOMS: atom_id res chain seq x y z
N MET A 1 -10.96 7.07 2.84
CA MET A 1 -11.27 8.26 3.67
C MET A 1 -10.21 9.33 3.42
N VAL A 2 -10.60 10.59 3.37
CA VAL A 2 -9.69 11.74 3.27
C VAL A 2 -9.91 12.64 4.48
N VAL A 3 -8.84 12.98 5.19
CA VAL A 3 -8.88 13.90 6.34
C VAL A 3 -8.68 15.33 5.84
N ALA A 4 -9.74 16.13 5.90
CA ALA A 4 -9.71 17.46 5.31
C ALA A 4 -8.95 18.48 6.17
N GLY A 5 -8.99 18.34 7.50
CA GLY A 5 -8.43 19.34 8.42
C GLY A 5 -9.11 20.71 8.23
N ASN A 6 -8.33 21.79 8.26
CA ASN A 6 -8.81 23.18 8.05
C ASN A 6 -8.56 23.67 6.61
N ARG A 7 -8.44 22.78 5.63
CA ARG A 7 -7.99 23.11 4.27
C ARG A 7 -9.14 23.49 3.33
N ALA A 8 -8.84 24.15 2.23
CA ALA A 8 -9.83 24.30 1.16
C ALA A 8 -10.08 22.96 0.46
N ALA A 9 -11.30 22.70 -0.02
CA ALA A 9 -11.62 21.46 -0.74
C ALA A 9 -10.74 21.26 -1.99
N SER A 10 -10.35 22.35 -2.66
CA SER A 10 -9.50 22.34 -3.84
C SER A 10 -8.05 21.92 -3.58
N SER A 11 -7.60 21.96 -2.32
CA SER A 11 -6.24 21.53 -1.97
C SER A 11 -6.16 20.09 -1.46
N LEU A 12 -7.29 19.39 -1.37
CA LEU A 12 -7.28 17.98 -0.96
C LEU A 12 -6.77 17.11 -2.09
N LEU A 13 -5.96 16.10 -1.76
CA LEU A 13 -5.50 15.08 -2.72
C LEU A 13 -6.63 14.18 -3.25
N ALA A 14 -7.84 14.28 -2.71
CA ALA A 14 -8.96 13.38 -3.02
C ALA A 14 -9.29 13.30 -4.51
N PRO A 15 -9.47 14.43 -5.25
CA PRO A 15 -9.82 14.35 -6.67
C PRO A 15 -8.72 13.68 -7.49
N PHE A 16 -7.46 14.07 -7.26
CA PHE A 16 -6.30 13.48 -7.95
C PHE A 16 -6.18 11.97 -7.71
N VAL A 17 -6.36 11.51 -6.47
CA VAL A 17 -6.31 10.08 -6.17
C VAL A 17 -7.48 9.32 -6.80
N LEU A 18 -8.67 9.92 -6.86
CA LEU A 18 -9.80 9.31 -7.53
C LEU A 18 -9.56 9.16 -9.03
N ASP A 19 -9.03 10.18 -9.70
CA ASP A 19 -8.69 10.14 -11.12
C ASP A 19 -7.74 8.96 -11.42
N ILE A 20 -6.69 8.79 -10.60
CA ILE A 20 -5.76 7.65 -10.71
C ILE A 20 -6.49 6.30 -10.56
N ILE A 21 -7.41 6.17 -9.61
CA ILE A 21 -8.09 4.89 -9.36
C ILE A 21 -9.06 4.54 -10.50
N TYR A 22 -9.78 5.54 -11.02
CA TYR A 22 -10.71 5.35 -12.13
C TYR A 22 -10.01 5.04 -13.46
N ASP A 23 -8.78 5.53 -13.67
CA ASP A 23 -7.98 5.22 -14.85
C ASP A 23 -7.52 3.76 -14.90
N GLU A 24 -7.26 3.13 -13.74
CA GLU A 24 -6.72 1.77 -13.70
C GLU A 24 -7.79 0.67 -13.59
N THR A 25 -8.99 0.97 -13.08
CA THR A 25 -9.92 -0.08 -12.62
C THR A 25 -11.41 0.27 -12.71
N LEU A 26 -12.25 -0.77 -12.89
CA LEU A 26 -13.72 -0.70 -12.75
C LEU A 26 -14.12 -1.11 -11.33
N PHE A 27 -13.81 -0.30 -10.32
CA PHE A 27 -14.31 -0.51 -8.95
C PHE A 27 -15.14 0.68 -8.49
N ASP A 28 -16.22 0.40 -7.75
CA ASP A 28 -16.99 1.43 -7.06
C ASP A 28 -16.19 1.92 -5.84
N ILE A 29 -16.09 3.25 -5.69
CA ILE A 29 -15.37 3.88 -4.59
C ILE A 29 -16.38 4.56 -3.65
N ASP A 30 -16.39 4.09 -2.40
CA ASP A 30 -17.06 4.77 -1.29
C ASP A 30 -16.07 5.74 -0.63
N LEU A 31 -16.13 7.01 -1.02
CA LEU A 31 -15.27 8.05 -0.48
C LEU A 31 -15.91 8.72 0.73
N GLN A 32 -15.20 8.74 1.85
CA GLN A 32 -15.57 9.56 3.00
C GLN A 32 -14.60 10.74 3.16
N ILE A 33 -15.14 11.96 3.19
CA ILE A 33 -14.41 13.19 3.53
C ILE A 33 -14.67 13.48 5.01
N ALA A 34 -13.63 13.41 5.84
CA ALA A 34 -13.71 13.70 7.26
C ALA A 34 -13.28 15.16 7.50
N ALA A 35 -14.21 16.02 7.92
CA ALA A 35 -14.01 17.46 8.00
C ALA A 35 -14.62 18.06 9.28
N ASN A 36 -14.17 19.24 9.69
CA ASN A 36 -14.78 19.97 10.81
C ASN A 36 -14.71 21.49 10.57
N PRO A 37 -15.82 22.16 10.19
CA PRO A 37 -17.17 21.62 9.97
C PRO A 37 -17.34 20.94 8.60
N ALA A 38 -18.26 19.99 8.49
CA ALA A 38 -18.54 19.27 7.23
C ALA A 38 -19.17 20.15 6.13
N SER A 39 -19.83 21.25 6.50
CA SER A 39 -20.51 22.17 5.57
C SER A 39 -19.61 22.71 4.47
N ASP A 40 -18.30 22.80 4.73
CA ASP A 40 -17.34 23.46 3.86
C ASP A 40 -17.01 22.63 2.61
N TYR A 41 -17.44 21.36 2.58
CA TYR A 41 -17.08 20.40 1.54
C TYR A 41 -18.30 19.82 0.79
N THR A 42 -19.51 19.98 1.31
CA THR A 42 -20.71 19.33 0.76
C THR A 42 -21.05 19.71 -0.68
N THR A 43 -20.67 20.91 -1.13
CA THR A 43 -20.95 21.37 -2.51
C THR A 43 -19.81 21.07 -3.48
N ASN A 44 -18.60 20.82 -2.97
CA ASN A 44 -17.37 20.79 -3.77
C ASN A 44 -17.14 19.42 -4.43
N PHE A 45 -17.88 18.40 -4.00
CA PHE A 45 -17.74 17.03 -4.50
C PHE A 45 -18.92 16.55 -5.35
N ASN A 46 -19.90 17.43 -5.65
CA ASN A 46 -21.08 17.08 -6.44
C ASN A 46 -20.77 16.68 -7.89
N GLN A 47 -19.59 17.02 -8.40
CA GLN A 47 -19.16 16.72 -9.78
C GLN A 47 -18.24 15.49 -9.87
N ILE A 48 -17.92 14.85 -8.75
CA ILE A 48 -17.06 13.67 -8.73
C ILE A 48 -17.92 12.43 -8.98
N ASN A 49 -17.47 11.55 -9.89
CA ASN A 49 -18.11 10.27 -10.19
C ASN A 49 -17.89 9.20 -9.10
N ALA A 50 -17.95 9.58 -7.83
CA ALA A 50 -17.77 8.70 -6.68
C ALA A 50 -18.93 8.85 -5.69
N ASN A 51 -19.19 7.81 -4.89
CA ASN A 51 -20.12 7.92 -3.77
C ASN A 51 -19.43 8.68 -2.63
N VAL A 52 -19.57 10.00 -2.62
CA VAL A 52 -18.92 10.87 -1.63
C VAL A 52 -19.86 11.15 -0.45
N ASN A 53 -19.41 10.79 0.74
CA ASN A 53 -20.06 11.14 2.00
C ASN A 53 -19.16 12.07 2.82
N VAL A 54 -19.68 13.24 3.22
CA VAL A 54 -18.95 14.19 4.07
C VAL A 54 -19.40 14.02 5.51
N VAL A 55 -18.46 13.72 6.40
CA VAL A 55 -18.70 13.41 7.80
C VAL A 55 -18.01 14.44 8.69
N THR A 56 -18.76 15.01 9.64
CA THR A 56 -18.18 15.88 10.66
C THR A 56 -17.32 15.05 11.61
N TRP A 57 -16.01 15.33 11.64
CA TRP A 57 -15.07 14.62 12.50
C TRP A 57 -13.90 15.50 12.93
N ASN A 58 -13.55 15.42 14.22
CA ASN A 58 -12.37 16.03 14.79
C ASN A 58 -11.28 14.96 14.99
N ALA A 59 -10.08 15.23 14.49
CA ALA A 59 -8.93 14.33 14.49
C ALA A 59 -8.51 13.80 15.88
N GLU A 60 -8.81 14.56 16.94
CA GLU A 60 -8.56 14.16 18.34
C GLU A 60 -9.49 13.01 18.80
N ASN A 61 -10.61 12.80 18.11
CA ASN A 61 -11.58 11.77 18.44
C ASN A 61 -11.40 10.51 17.57
N ILE A 62 -11.82 9.37 18.09
CA ILE A 62 -11.90 8.12 17.30
C ILE A 62 -12.83 8.33 16.10
N TYR A 63 -12.39 7.89 14.91
CA TYR A 63 -13.22 7.97 13.71
C TYR A 63 -14.41 7.01 13.80
N PRO A 64 -15.64 7.46 13.51
CA PRO A 64 -16.84 6.65 13.73
C PRO A 64 -16.93 5.44 12.79
N ALA A 65 -16.46 5.56 11.55
CA ALA A 65 -16.48 4.43 10.61
C ALA A 65 -15.25 3.53 10.77
N GLN A 66 -15.42 2.26 10.44
CA GLN A 66 -14.38 1.24 10.50
C GLN A 66 -14.18 0.61 9.13
N ASN A 67 -13.15 -0.23 8.99
CA ASN A 67 -12.84 -0.99 7.78
C ASN A 67 -12.37 -0.16 6.58
N MET A 68 -11.66 0.95 6.80
CA MET A 68 -11.08 1.77 5.73
C MET A 68 -9.93 1.06 5.01
N HIS A 69 -10.01 0.99 3.68
CA HIS A 69 -8.96 0.43 2.81
C HIS A 69 -7.76 1.37 2.69
N LEU A 70 -8.03 2.65 2.45
CA LEU A 70 -7.06 3.72 2.30
C LEU A 70 -7.55 4.96 3.04
N ILE A 71 -6.64 5.53 3.83
CA ILE A 71 -6.81 6.83 4.47
C ILE A 71 -5.78 7.78 3.85
N ILE A 72 -6.21 8.97 3.47
CA ILE A 72 -5.33 10.04 2.99
C ILE A 72 -5.40 11.16 4.01
N ALA A 73 -4.26 11.59 4.49
CA ALA A 73 -4.14 12.69 5.44
C ALA A 73 -2.85 13.44 5.19
N GLU A 74 -2.74 14.64 5.74
CA GLU A 74 -1.53 15.46 5.59
C GLU A 74 -1.23 16.16 6.91
N GLU A 75 0.06 16.40 7.18
CA GLU A 75 0.60 16.99 8.41
C GLU A 75 0.25 16.22 9.69
N VAL A 76 0.07 14.90 9.61
CA VAL A 76 -0.33 14.06 10.75
C VAL A 76 0.84 13.84 11.71
N LEU A 77 2.06 13.76 11.19
CA LEU A 77 3.25 13.48 11.98
C LEU A 77 3.82 14.73 12.67
N SER A 78 3.23 15.90 12.44
CA SER A 78 3.55 17.13 13.17
C SER A 78 3.09 17.07 14.65
N ASP A 79 2.10 16.23 14.95
CA ASP A 79 1.61 15.95 16.30
C ASP A 79 2.58 15.00 17.04
N GLN A 80 3.28 15.54 18.05
CA GLN A 80 4.20 14.77 18.89
C GLN A 80 3.50 13.68 19.71
N SER A 81 2.20 13.80 19.96
CA SER A 81 1.45 12.83 20.77
C SER A 81 1.01 11.59 19.98
N CYS A 82 1.20 11.58 18.65
CA CYS A 82 0.76 10.54 17.73
C CYS A 82 -0.75 10.19 17.85
N THR A 83 -1.56 11.07 18.47
CA THR A 83 -2.96 10.80 18.80
C THR A 83 -3.77 10.65 17.52
N ILE A 84 -3.56 11.57 16.58
CA ILE A 84 -4.23 11.55 15.28
C ILE A 84 -3.89 10.26 14.53
N LEU A 85 -2.60 9.91 14.44
CA LEU A 85 -2.17 8.70 13.72
C LEU A 85 -2.76 7.43 14.34
N ARG A 86 -2.83 7.35 15.67
CA ARG A 86 -3.48 6.24 16.38
C ARG A 86 -4.97 6.16 16.04
N ASN A 87 -5.69 7.27 16.09
CA ASN A 87 -7.11 7.33 15.74
C ASN A 87 -7.34 6.84 14.30
N LEU A 88 -6.53 7.30 13.34
CA LEU A 88 -6.59 6.84 11.95
C LEU A 88 -6.30 5.34 11.83
N THR A 89 -5.33 4.82 12.60
CA THR A 89 -4.98 3.39 12.61
C THR A 89 -6.15 2.53 13.08
N THR A 90 -6.98 3.02 14.01
CA THR A 90 -8.16 2.26 14.46
C THR A 90 -9.18 2.07 13.34
N ALA A 91 -9.41 3.09 12.51
CA ALA A 91 -10.38 3.07 11.42
C ALA A 91 -10.00 2.13 10.25
N LEU A 92 -8.72 1.77 10.12
CA LEU A 92 -8.24 0.88 9.06
C LEU A 92 -8.68 -0.58 9.25
N ARG A 93 -9.08 -1.21 8.14
CA ARG A 93 -9.16 -2.68 8.09
C ARG A 93 -7.77 -3.32 8.21
N PRO A 94 -7.68 -4.63 8.54
CA PRO A 94 -6.44 -5.38 8.34
C PRO A 94 -5.95 -5.24 6.89
N ASN A 95 -4.63 -5.05 6.71
CA ASN A 95 -3.97 -4.70 5.44
C ASN A 95 -4.36 -3.34 4.83
N GLY A 96 -5.06 -2.47 5.56
CA GLY A 96 -5.34 -1.12 5.11
C GLY A 96 -4.08 -0.24 5.07
N PHE A 97 -4.16 0.87 4.33
CA PHE A 97 -3.07 1.80 4.12
C PHE A 97 -3.41 3.22 4.58
N ILE A 98 -2.39 3.96 5.01
CA ILE A 98 -2.45 5.42 5.17
C ILE A 98 -1.44 6.02 4.20
N LEU A 99 -1.90 6.93 3.35
CA LEU A 99 -1.04 7.84 2.60
C LEU A 99 -0.97 9.16 3.36
N LEU A 100 0.22 9.48 3.84
CA LEU A 100 0.50 10.76 4.49
C LEU A 100 1.27 11.66 3.54
N GLU A 101 0.83 12.90 3.44
CA GLU A 101 1.61 14.00 2.86
C GLU A 101 2.17 14.87 4.00
N GLU A 102 3.48 15.11 4.00
CA GLU A 102 4.17 15.81 5.09
C GLU A 102 5.15 16.84 4.51
N THR A 103 5.09 18.09 4.98
CA THR A 103 5.99 19.18 4.57
C THR A 103 7.13 19.42 5.55
N ALA A 104 7.02 18.90 6.78
CA ALA A 104 8.06 19.07 7.79
C ALA A 104 9.37 18.37 7.40
N ALA A 105 10.48 19.11 7.51
CA ALA A 105 11.82 18.62 7.15
C ALA A 105 12.33 17.51 8.09
N GLN A 106 11.81 17.43 9.31
CA GLN A 106 12.15 16.41 10.29
C GLN A 106 10.87 15.78 10.83
N LEU A 107 10.73 14.48 10.61
CA LEU A 107 9.59 13.67 11.04
C LEU A 107 10.11 12.62 12.01
N ASP A 108 9.55 12.54 13.23
CA ASP A 108 9.85 11.43 14.15
C ASP A 108 9.02 10.18 13.79
N LEU A 109 9.24 9.70 12.58
CA LEU A 109 8.55 8.54 12.04
C LEU A 109 8.83 7.28 12.87
N LYS A 110 10.01 7.19 13.49
CA LYS A 110 10.39 6.02 14.28
C LYS A 110 9.54 5.91 15.55
N THR A 111 9.29 7.02 16.24
CA THR A 111 8.39 7.05 17.39
C THR A 111 6.96 6.77 16.96
N ALA A 112 6.48 7.45 15.92
CA ALA A 112 5.13 7.26 15.41
C ALA A 112 4.81 5.80 15.01
N LEU A 113 5.75 5.10 14.37
CA LEU A 113 5.58 3.69 13.98
C LEU A 113 5.77 2.69 15.14
N LYS A 114 6.37 3.10 16.26
CA LYS A 114 6.46 2.26 17.47
C LYS A 114 5.18 2.30 18.28
N GLU A 115 4.51 3.45 18.29
CA GLU A 115 3.27 3.68 19.04
C GLU A 115 2.02 3.22 18.30
N THR A 116 2.17 2.84 17.03
CA THR A 116 1.09 2.39 16.16
C THR A 116 1.40 1.02 15.57
N ASP A 117 0.37 0.26 15.21
CA ASP A 117 0.51 -1.01 14.50
C ASP A 117 0.70 -0.78 12.99
N LEU A 118 1.59 0.15 12.64
CA LEU A 118 1.88 0.57 11.28
C LEU A 118 3.32 0.21 10.87
N MET A 119 3.55 0.15 9.57
CA MET A 119 4.86 -0.01 8.97
C MET A 119 4.99 0.90 7.76
N LEU A 120 6.13 1.58 7.61
CA LEU A 120 6.45 2.30 6.38
C LEU A 120 6.73 1.30 5.26
N VAL A 121 5.94 1.39 4.19
CA VAL A 121 6.06 0.51 3.02
C VAL A 121 6.44 1.25 1.75
N GLY A 122 6.34 2.58 1.73
CA GLY A 122 6.79 3.42 0.62
C GLY A 122 7.07 4.84 1.08
N LYS A 123 8.06 5.48 0.46
CA LYS A 123 8.39 6.90 0.66
C LYS A 123 8.74 7.51 -0.69
N GLN A 124 8.18 8.68 -0.97
CA GLN A 124 8.55 9.52 -2.11
C GLN A 124 8.73 10.95 -1.62
N ILE A 125 9.58 11.72 -2.30
CA ILE A 125 9.79 13.14 -2.02
C ILE A 125 9.67 13.86 -3.36
N ASP A 126 8.82 14.88 -3.43
CA ASP A 126 8.71 15.69 -4.65
C ASP A 126 9.81 16.76 -4.74
N SER A 127 9.82 17.48 -5.86
CA SER A 127 10.81 18.54 -6.13
C SER A 127 10.73 19.73 -5.15
N SER A 128 9.61 19.89 -4.44
CA SER A 128 9.45 20.93 -3.41
C SER A 128 9.98 20.50 -2.04
N GLY A 129 10.32 19.22 -1.87
CA GLY A 129 10.78 18.64 -0.61
C GLY A 129 9.65 18.05 0.24
N LYS A 130 8.41 18.08 -0.23
CA LYS A 130 7.27 17.46 0.42
C LYS A 130 7.38 15.93 0.32
N SER A 131 7.14 15.26 1.45
CA SER A 131 7.27 13.81 1.59
C SER A 131 5.90 13.13 1.53
N TYR A 132 5.80 12.07 0.73
CA TYR A 132 4.65 11.18 0.68
C TYR A 132 5.03 9.84 1.31
N LEU A 133 4.38 9.49 2.41
CA LEU A 133 4.65 8.26 3.18
C LEU A 133 3.46 7.32 3.03
N LEU A 134 3.73 6.11 2.54
CA LEU A 134 2.74 5.04 2.51
C LEU A 134 2.98 4.13 3.71
N LEU A 135 2.02 4.12 4.63
CA LEU A 135 2.01 3.28 5.82
C LEU A 135 1.02 2.14 5.61
N LYS A 136 1.38 0.94 6.05
CA LYS A 136 0.50 -0.23 6.04
C LYS A 136 0.22 -0.67 7.47
N LYS A 137 -1.05 -0.99 7.78
CA LYS A 137 -1.41 -1.64 9.03
C LYS A 137 -0.87 -3.06 9.05
N ARG A 138 -0.13 -3.40 10.10
CA ARG A 138 0.43 -4.74 10.26
C ARG A 138 -0.71 -5.73 10.49
N ARG A 139 -0.41 -6.99 10.22
CA ARG A 139 -1.24 -8.11 10.63
C ARG A 139 -0.32 -9.26 11.05
N LYS A 140 -0.94 -10.31 11.59
CA LYS A 140 -0.23 -11.53 11.92
C LYS A 140 0.39 -12.12 10.64
N ARG A 141 1.71 -12.34 10.67
CA ARG A 141 2.44 -12.99 9.57
C ARG A 141 1.91 -14.40 9.34
N ILE A 142 1.59 -14.68 8.08
CA ILE A 142 1.33 -16.03 7.59
C ILE A 142 2.62 -16.49 6.90
N GLU A 143 3.16 -17.64 7.32
CA GLU A 143 4.31 -18.21 6.65
C GLU A 143 3.89 -18.73 5.26
N PRO A 144 4.50 -18.22 4.17
CA PRO A 144 4.03 -18.55 2.84
C PRO A 144 4.59 -19.88 2.35
N ILE A 145 3.83 -20.57 1.50
CA ILE A 145 4.33 -21.67 0.68
C ILE A 145 5.21 -21.07 -0.42
N VAL A 146 6.50 -21.36 -0.37
CA VAL A 146 7.48 -20.83 -1.35
C VAL A 146 7.51 -21.68 -2.60
N ILE A 147 7.39 -21.05 -3.75
CA ILE A 147 7.51 -21.68 -5.06
C ILE A 147 8.62 -20.97 -5.84
N GLN A 148 9.72 -21.67 -6.05
CA GLN A 148 10.82 -21.18 -6.88
C GLN A 148 10.41 -21.25 -8.35
N ILE A 149 10.55 -20.13 -9.05
CA ILE A 149 10.26 -19.97 -10.47
C ILE A 149 11.58 -19.75 -11.20
N THR A 150 11.70 -20.39 -12.36
CA THR A 150 12.78 -20.18 -13.31
C THR A 150 12.20 -20.12 -14.72
N GLY A 151 12.84 -19.36 -15.61
CA GLY A 151 12.58 -19.34 -17.05
C GLY A 151 13.34 -20.42 -17.81
N LYS A 152 14.21 -21.19 -17.14
CA LYS A 152 15.01 -22.26 -17.76
C LYS A 152 14.17 -23.50 -18.07
N ASP A 153 13.24 -23.82 -17.18
CA ASP A 153 12.25 -24.89 -17.36
C ASP A 153 10.93 -24.50 -16.69
N PHE A 154 9.85 -25.21 -17.04
CA PHE A 154 8.51 -24.97 -16.50
C PHE A 154 8.06 -26.05 -15.51
N SER A 155 8.99 -26.82 -14.93
CA SER A 155 8.67 -27.92 -14.02
C SER A 155 7.95 -27.45 -12.75
N TRP A 156 8.21 -26.22 -12.32
CA TRP A 156 7.56 -25.57 -11.19
C TRP A 156 6.06 -25.32 -11.39
N LEU A 157 5.59 -25.26 -12.65
CA LEU A 157 4.22 -24.86 -12.96
C LEU A 157 3.18 -25.87 -12.46
N GLU A 158 3.45 -27.16 -12.57
CA GLU A 158 2.53 -28.20 -12.07
C GLU A 158 2.43 -28.18 -10.55
N ASN A 159 3.55 -27.91 -9.86
CA ASN A 159 3.54 -27.68 -8.42
C ASN A 159 2.73 -26.42 -8.06
N ALA A 160 2.93 -25.31 -8.79
CA ALA A 160 2.16 -24.07 -8.59
C ALA A 160 0.65 -24.29 -8.74
N LYS A 161 0.22 -25.00 -9.79
CA LYS A 161 -1.19 -25.37 -9.98
C LYS A 161 -1.72 -26.24 -8.84
N ALA A 162 -0.95 -27.24 -8.41
CA ALA A 162 -1.35 -28.15 -7.34
C ALA A 162 -1.51 -27.41 -5.99
N VAL A 163 -0.59 -26.50 -5.67
CA VAL A 163 -0.68 -25.63 -4.49
C VAL A 163 -1.89 -24.71 -4.60
N LEU A 164 -2.04 -23.97 -5.70
CA LEU A 164 -3.14 -23.00 -5.87
C LEU A 164 -4.53 -23.66 -5.88
N LYS A 165 -4.65 -24.93 -6.28
CA LYS A 165 -5.91 -25.69 -6.24
C LYS A 165 -6.31 -26.12 -4.82
N LYS A 166 -5.33 -26.33 -3.93
CA LYS A 166 -5.56 -26.92 -2.60
C LYS A 166 -5.42 -25.92 -1.45
N PHE A 167 -4.74 -24.80 -1.66
CA PHE A 167 -4.44 -23.90 -0.56
C PHE A 167 -5.69 -23.18 -0.06
N ASP A 168 -5.80 -23.07 1.25
CA ASP A 168 -6.84 -22.34 1.96
C ASP A 168 -6.57 -20.84 1.85
N ARG A 169 -7.49 -20.13 1.20
CA ARG A 169 -7.41 -18.68 0.98
C ARG A 169 -7.59 -17.86 2.25
N GLU A 170 -7.98 -18.46 3.37
CA GLU A 170 -8.12 -17.74 4.64
C GLU A 170 -6.87 -17.85 5.51
N SER A 171 -6.10 -18.92 5.36
CA SER A 171 -4.99 -19.25 6.27
C SER A 171 -3.63 -19.44 5.60
N GLN A 172 -3.57 -19.48 4.26
CA GLN A 172 -2.36 -19.75 3.50
C GLN A 172 -2.06 -18.65 2.48
N GLU A 173 -0.77 -18.44 2.24
CA GLU A 173 -0.24 -17.55 1.21
C GLU A 173 0.78 -18.29 0.35
N VAL A 174 0.91 -17.87 -0.90
CA VAL A 174 1.95 -18.36 -1.80
C VAL A 174 2.93 -17.24 -2.09
N LEU A 175 4.23 -17.56 -2.01
CA LEU A 175 5.31 -16.65 -2.37
C LEU A 175 6.06 -17.23 -3.56
N PHE A 176 5.88 -16.60 -4.72
CA PHE A 176 6.64 -16.93 -5.92
C PHE A 176 8.00 -16.22 -5.88
N VAL A 177 9.08 -16.96 -6.07
CA VAL A 177 10.44 -16.43 -5.94
C VAL A 177 11.22 -16.71 -7.20
N SER A 178 11.84 -15.68 -7.75
CA SER A 178 12.85 -15.80 -8.81
C SER A 178 14.10 -15.05 -8.40
N GLN A 179 15.26 -15.68 -8.53
CA GLN A 179 16.55 -15.08 -8.21
C GLN A 179 17.56 -15.32 -9.34
N GLY A 180 18.25 -14.25 -9.75
CA GLY A 180 19.35 -14.33 -10.72
C GLY A 180 18.90 -14.47 -12.17
N GLU A 181 17.66 -14.08 -12.49
CA GLU A 181 17.12 -14.11 -13.86
C GLU A 181 16.57 -12.72 -14.24
N GLU A 182 17.22 -12.02 -15.16
CA GLU A 182 16.80 -10.66 -15.52
C GLU A 182 15.55 -10.63 -16.41
N SER A 183 15.37 -11.64 -17.27
CA SER A 183 14.37 -11.64 -18.34
C SER A 183 13.11 -12.47 -18.04
N LEU A 184 12.85 -12.78 -16.77
CA LEU A 184 11.66 -13.56 -16.39
C LEU A 184 10.40 -12.68 -16.41
N GLY A 185 9.36 -13.14 -17.11
CA GLY A 185 8.03 -12.52 -17.15
C GLY A 185 7.21 -12.64 -15.84
N LEU A 186 7.86 -12.60 -14.67
CA LEU A 186 7.24 -12.83 -13.36
C LEU A 186 6.16 -11.79 -13.05
N THR A 187 6.39 -10.52 -13.38
CA THR A 187 5.38 -9.47 -13.22
C THR A 187 4.11 -9.77 -14.02
N GLY A 188 4.26 -10.19 -15.28
CA GLY A 188 3.13 -10.57 -16.15
C GLY A 188 2.41 -11.82 -15.65
N PHE A 189 3.16 -12.84 -15.22
CA PHE A 189 2.62 -14.03 -14.59
C PHE A 189 1.79 -13.68 -13.34
N MET A 190 2.30 -12.82 -12.48
CA MET A 190 1.61 -12.41 -11.26
C MET A 190 0.35 -11.60 -11.54
N THR A 191 0.29 -10.82 -12.63
CA THR A 191 -0.95 -10.19 -13.08
C THR A 191 -2.05 -11.21 -13.38
N CYS A 192 -1.71 -12.36 -13.98
CA CYS A 192 -2.66 -13.45 -14.19
C CYS A 192 -3.08 -14.09 -12.87
N ILE A 193 -2.14 -14.47 -12.01
CA ILE A 193 -2.43 -15.11 -10.71
C ILE A 193 -3.33 -14.25 -9.82
N ARG A 194 -3.17 -12.92 -9.86
CA ARG A 194 -4.01 -11.99 -9.08
C ARG A 194 -5.48 -11.99 -9.48
N ARG A 195 -5.82 -12.48 -10.68
CA ARG A 195 -7.22 -12.68 -11.10
C ARG A 195 -7.83 -13.95 -10.48
N GLU A 196 -7.00 -14.85 -9.98
CA GLU A 196 -7.42 -16.12 -9.37
C GLU A 196 -7.41 -16.06 -7.84
N THR A 197 -6.47 -15.32 -7.25
CA THR A 197 -6.33 -15.16 -5.79
C THR A 197 -5.62 -13.86 -5.39
N THR A 198 -6.02 -13.30 -4.25
CA THR A 198 -5.36 -12.16 -3.60
C THR A 198 -4.22 -12.56 -2.66
N ASN A 199 -4.10 -13.84 -2.30
CA ASN A 199 -3.11 -14.37 -1.35
C ASN A 199 -1.84 -14.90 -2.03
N ALA A 200 -1.44 -14.27 -3.12
CA ALA A 200 -0.21 -14.57 -3.82
C ALA A 200 0.67 -13.31 -3.88
N ARG A 201 1.94 -13.49 -3.53
CA ARG A 201 2.97 -12.44 -3.57
C ARG A 201 4.16 -12.94 -4.38
N TYR A 202 5.04 -12.03 -4.78
CA TYR A 202 6.28 -12.41 -5.44
C TYR A 202 7.49 -11.65 -4.94
N VAL A 203 8.63 -12.32 -5.02
CA VAL A 203 9.97 -11.77 -4.84
C VAL A 203 10.75 -11.99 -6.14
N PHE A 204 11.22 -10.90 -6.73
CA PHE A 204 12.02 -10.92 -7.94
C PHE A 204 13.38 -10.29 -7.68
N ILE A 205 14.41 -11.13 -7.55
CA ILE A 205 15.78 -10.71 -7.24
C ILE A 205 16.57 -10.69 -8.55
N GLN A 206 16.80 -9.48 -9.08
CA GLN A 206 17.57 -9.29 -10.31
C GLN A 206 19.06 -9.17 -10.04
N ASP A 207 19.43 -8.68 -8.85
CA ASP A 207 20.83 -8.51 -8.49
C ASP A 207 21.53 -9.85 -8.30
N SER A 208 22.50 -10.12 -9.18
CA SER A 208 23.30 -11.36 -9.16
C SER A 208 24.13 -11.52 -7.89
N ASN A 209 24.48 -10.42 -7.23
CA ASN A 209 25.27 -10.39 -6.00
C ASN A 209 24.41 -10.43 -4.72
N ALA A 210 23.08 -10.48 -4.83
CA ALA A 210 22.21 -10.56 -3.66
C ALA A 210 22.40 -11.90 -2.91
N PRO A 211 22.27 -11.91 -1.57
CA PRO A 211 22.30 -13.15 -0.78
C PRO A 211 21.30 -14.18 -1.32
N LYS A 212 21.55 -15.49 -1.17
CA LYS A 212 20.56 -16.50 -1.56
C LYS A 212 19.23 -16.27 -0.83
N PHE A 213 18.11 -16.35 -1.55
CA PHE A 213 16.79 -16.18 -0.97
C PHE A 213 16.55 -17.16 0.18
N ASP A 214 16.11 -16.61 1.32
CA ASP A 214 15.74 -17.36 2.51
C ASP A 214 14.71 -16.54 3.31
N LEU A 215 13.61 -17.18 3.72
CA LEU A 215 12.56 -16.58 4.55
C LEU A 215 13.06 -16.16 5.94
N SER A 216 14.16 -16.76 6.40
CA SER A 216 14.75 -16.53 7.72
C SER A 216 15.88 -15.48 7.70
N SER A 217 16.39 -15.13 6.52
CA SER A 217 17.46 -14.16 6.39
C SER A 217 16.95 -12.74 6.64
N GLN A 218 17.61 -12.01 7.54
CA GLN A 218 17.25 -10.64 7.91
C GLN A 218 17.09 -9.72 6.68
N PHE A 219 17.94 -9.91 5.68
CA PHE A 219 17.92 -9.16 4.42
C PHE A 219 16.56 -9.23 3.70
N TYR A 220 15.89 -10.39 3.77
CA TYR A 220 14.59 -10.61 3.14
C TYR A 220 13.42 -10.37 4.10
N VAL A 221 13.59 -10.70 5.38
CA VAL A 221 12.55 -10.55 6.42
C VAL A 221 12.03 -9.12 6.48
N GLU A 222 12.92 -8.12 6.47
CA GLU A 222 12.52 -6.71 6.54
C GLU A 222 11.61 -6.28 5.39
N GLN A 223 11.82 -6.83 4.20
CA GLN A 223 10.95 -6.57 3.05
C GLN A 223 9.68 -7.42 3.10
N LEU A 224 9.78 -8.70 3.46
CA LEU A 224 8.66 -9.62 3.47
C LEU A 224 7.63 -9.29 4.56
N ASP A 225 8.06 -8.69 5.68
CA ASP A 225 7.19 -8.23 6.76
C ASP A 225 6.31 -7.03 6.36
N LYS A 226 6.67 -6.31 5.28
CA LYS A 226 5.79 -5.31 4.65
C LYS A 226 4.59 -5.97 3.96
N GLU A 227 4.69 -7.27 3.68
CA GLU A 227 3.64 -8.09 3.06
C GLU A 227 3.08 -7.46 1.77
N LEU A 228 3.97 -6.89 0.96
CA LEU A 228 3.63 -6.33 -0.34
C LEU A 228 3.49 -7.44 -1.37
N THR A 229 2.54 -7.29 -2.29
CA THR A 229 2.34 -8.23 -3.39
C THR A 229 3.55 -8.30 -4.31
N ALA A 230 4.20 -7.17 -4.57
CA ALA A 230 5.33 -7.02 -5.47
C ALA A 230 6.59 -6.63 -4.70
N ASN A 231 7.64 -7.44 -4.80
CA ASN A 231 8.93 -7.18 -4.18
C ASN A 231 10.04 -7.42 -5.21
N VAL A 232 10.53 -6.36 -5.83
CA VAL A 232 11.61 -6.43 -6.82
C VAL A 232 12.88 -5.88 -6.19
N LEU A 233 13.95 -6.66 -6.19
CA LEU A 233 15.28 -6.21 -5.77
C LEU A 233 16.13 -5.93 -7.01
N LYS A 234 16.50 -4.66 -7.19
CA LYS A 234 17.36 -4.20 -8.29
C LYS A 234 18.23 -3.04 -7.82
N GLY A 235 19.54 -3.12 -8.05
CA GLY A 235 20.50 -2.11 -7.65
C GLY A 235 20.58 -1.94 -6.13
N ASP A 236 20.48 -3.05 -5.37
CA ASP A 236 20.44 -3.09 -3.91
C ASP A 236 19.26 -2.32 -3.29
N GLN A 237 18.18 -2.12 -4.08
CA GLN A 237 16.98 -1.42 -3.65
C GLN A 237 15.73 -2.27 -3.89
N TRP A 238 14.87 -2.33 -2.88
CA TRP A 238 13.55 -2.94 -2.97
C TRP A 238 12.53 -1.99 -3.58
N GLY A 239 11.73 -2.49 -4.51
CA GLY A 239 10.68 -1.72 -5.14
C GLY A 239 9.67 -2.58 -5.90
N SER A 240 9.02 -1.97 -6.88
CA SER A 240 8.01 -2.57 -7.73
C SER A 240 7.98 -1.85 -9.07
N TYR A 241 7.61 -2.54 -10.15
CA TYR A 241 7.27 -1.87 -11.40
C TYR A 241 5.95 -1.12 -11.28
N ARG A 242 5.92 0.12 -11.78
CA ARG A 242 4.74 1.00 -11.78
C ARG A 242 4.56 1.59 -13.16
N HIS A 243 3.31 1.76 -13.57
CA HIS A 243 2.98 2.54 -14.75
C HIS A 243 3.04 4.03 -14.39
N LEU A 244 3.56 4.82 -15.32
CA LEU A 244 3.50 6.27 -15.26
C LEU A 244 2.79 6.73 -16.52
N GLN A 245 1.89 7.70 -16.39
CA GLN A 245 1.31 8.35 -17.56
C GLN A 245 2.43 9.02 -18.35
N LEU A 246 2.42 8.82 -19.67
CA LEU A 246 3.33 9.53 -20.55
C LEU A 246 2.78 10.94 -20.76
N ASP A 247 3.68 11.94 -20.75
CA ASP A 247 3.31 13.29 -21.12
C ASP A 247 2.73 13.28 -22.54
N LEU A 248 1.48 13.74 -22.68
CA LEU A 248 0.91 14.06 -23.98
C LEU A 248 1.56 15.38 -24.42
N HIS A 249 2.58 15.29 -25.28
CA HIS A 249 3.17 16.44 -25.98
C HIS A 249 2.19 17.04 -26.99
#